data_AF-A0A3D4FFX3-F1
#
_entry.id   AF-A0A3D4FFX3-F1
#
_cell.length_a   1.000
_cell.length_b   1.000
_cell.length_c   1.000
_cell.angle_alpha   90.00
_cell.angle_beta   90.00
_cell.angle_gamma   90.00
#
_symmetry.space_group_name_H-M   'P 1'
#
loop_
_entity.id
_entity.type
_entity.pdbx_description
1 polymer ?
#
loop_
_entity_poly.entity_id
_entity_poly.type
_entity_poly.pdbx_seq_one_letter_code
_entity_poly.pdbx_strand_id
1 'polypeptide(L)'
;CLYRVVKRRFQYKGKTRSDLTTGCDEKIDWEFIKWIWNFSKHSKPIILKEIEEKSQGKEVYYLKNKEDIEFCINHIRKRRNI
;
A
#
# COMPACT_ATOMS: atom_id res chain seq x y z
N CYS A 1 1.31 -5.53 6.86
CA CYS A 1 1.71 -4.13 6.60
C CYS A 1 2.54 -3.53 7.73
N LEU A 2 2.08 -3.56 8.99
CA LEU A 2 2.79 -2.94 10.11
C LEU A 2 4.23 -3.45 10.30
N TYR A 3 4.46 -4.77 10.24
CA TYR A 3 5.81 -5.34 10.31
C TYR A 3 6.78 -4.71 9.31
N ARG A 4 6.35 -4.46 8.06
CA ARG A 4 7.18 -3.82 7.02
C ARG A 4 7.49 -2.36 7.33
N VAL A 5 6.60 -1.65 8.02
CA VAL A 5 6.81 -0.27 8.48
C VAL A 5 7.84 -0.26 9.62
N VAL A 6 7.64 -1.11 10.62
CA VAL A 6 8.55 -1.24 11.77
C VAL A 6 9.95 -1.68 11.30
N LYS A 7 10.04 -2.71 10.44
CA LYS A 7 11.31 -3.16 9.84
C LYS A 7 12.05 -2.02 9.13
N ARG A 8 11.35 -1.21 8.33
CA ARG A 8 11.93 -0.06 7.64
C ARG A 8 12.45 0.98 8.62
N ARG A 9 11.68 1.28 9.68
CA ARG A 9 12.10 2.23 10.73
C ARG A 9 13.44 1.83 11.37
N PHE A 10 13.65 0.53 11.61
CA PHE A 10 14.93 0.04 12.13
C PHE A 10 16.04 0.04 11.07
N GLN A 11 15.74 -0.39 9.84
CA GLN A 11 16.72 -0.46 8.75
C GLN A 11 17.27 0.92 8.32
N TYR A 12 16.41 1.94 8.32
CA TYR A 12 16.75 3.31 7.89
C TYR A 12 16.85 4.30 9.05
N LYS A 13 17.04 3.82 10.29
CA LYS A 13 17.26 4.70 11.43
C LYS A 13 18.55 5.52 11.20
N GLY A 14 18.41 6.84 11.06
CA GLY A 14 19.53 7.75 10.78
C GLY A 14 20.00 7.76 9.33
N LYS A 15 19.23 7.18 8.38
CA LYS A 15 19.53 7.20 6.95
C LYS A 15 18.28 7.62 6.17
N THR A 16 18.41 8.59 5.27
CA THR A 16 17.34 8.88 4.30
C THR A 16 17.26 7.72 3.31
N ARG A 17 16.05 7.21 3.06
CA ARG A 17 15.85 6.21 2.02
C ARG A 17 16.16 6.82 0.66
N SER A 18 16.78 6.08 -0.24
CA SER A 18 17.12 6.58 -1.59
C SER A 18 15.89 6.94 -2.43
N ASP A 19 14.72 6.41 -2.08
CA ASP A 19 13.43 6.78 -2.68
C ASP A 19 12.79 8.05 -2.08
N LEU A 20 13.35 8.58 -0.99
CA LEU A 20 12.90 9.82 -0.35
C LEU A 20 13.83 10.98 -0.72
N THR A 21 13.25 12.14 -1.01
CA THR A 21 14.01 13.36 -1.30
C THR A 21 14.93 13.73 -0.13
N THR A 22 16.12 14.23 -0.44
CA THR A 22 17.10 14.72 0.53
C THR A 22 16.45 15.74 1.47
N GLY A 23 16.56 15.53 2.78
CA GLY A 23 15.94 16.38 3.81
C GLY A 23 14.53 15.93 4.25
N CYS A 24 13.99 14.85 3.68
CA CYS A 24 12.75 14.23 4.18
C CYS A 24 13.08 13.12 5.20
N ASP A 25 13.05 13.48 6.48
CA ASP A 25 13.12 12.49 7.55
C ASP A 25 11.84 11.65 7.57
N GLU A 26 11.99 10.33 7.55
CA GLU A 26 10.86 9.42 7.63
C GLU A 26 10.17 9.57 9.01
N LYS A 27 9.04 10.28 9.04
CA LYS A 27 8.20 10.44 10.24
C LYS A 27 7.31 9.21 10.43
N ILE A 28 7.86 8.18 11.07
CA ILE A 28 7.08 7.07 11.63
C ILE A 28 6.97 7.34 13.12
N ASP A 29 5.94 8.10 13.49
CA ASP A 29 5.58 8.36 14.88
C ASP A 29 4.61 7.29 15.42
N TRP A 30 4.32 7.40 16.71
CA TRP A 30 3.44 6.45 17.39
C TRP A 30 1.98 6.55 16.91
N GLU A 31 1.52 7.75 16.57
CA GLU A 31 0.17 7.98 16.03
C GLU A 31 -0.01 7.26 14.69
N PHE A 32 0.98 7.35 13.80
CA PHE A 32 1.00 6.66 12.52
C PHE A 32 0.99 5.14 12.68
N ILE A 33 1.75 4.60 13.64
CA ILE A 33 1.72 3.16 13.96
C ILE A 33 0.34 2.74 14.45
N LYS A 34 -0.26 3.50 15.38
CA LYS A 34 -1.60 3.25 15.90
C LYS A 34 -2.65 3.31 14.80
N TRP A 35 -2.52 4.24 13.85
CA TRP A 35 -3.39 4.33 12.69
C TRP A 35 -3.28 3.09 11.79
N ILE A 36 -2.07 2.64 11.46
CA ILE A 36 -1.85 1.41 10.65
C ILE A 36 -2.47 0.18 11.34
N TRP A 37 -2.31 0.06 12.66
CA TRP A 37 -2.89 -1.04 13.43
C TRP A 37 -4.42 -1.08 13.31
N ASN A 38 -5.06 0.08 13.38
CA ASN A 38 -6.52 0.22 13.31
C ASN A 38 -7.07 0.23 11.87
N PHE A 39 -6.22 0.37 10.85
CA PHE A 39 -6.61 0.45 9.44
C PHE A 39 -7.57 -0.68 9.02
N SER A 40 -7.30 -1.92 9.44
CA SER A 40 -8.13 -3.07 9.04
C SER A 40 -9.56 -3.01 9.59
N LYS A 41 -9.76 -2.37 10.74
CA LYS A 41 -11.08 -2.30 11.40
C LYS A 41 -11.84 -1.04 11.03
N HIS A 42 -11.14 0.06 10.75
CA HIS A 42 -11.77 1.36 10.54
C HIS A 42 -11.74 1.79 9.07
N SER A 43 -10.56 1.96 8.48
CA SER A 43 -10.42 2.52 7.13
C SER A 43 -10.75 1.53 6.02
N LYS A 44 -10.35 0.26 6.17
CA LYS A 44 -10.56 -0.77 5.14
C LYS A 44 -12.04 -0.94 4.72
N PRO A 45 -13.03 -1.11 5.64
CA PRO A 45 -14.42 -1.28 5.22
C PRO A 45 -14.97 -0.03 4.50
N ILE A 46 -14.58 1.17 4.94
CA ILE A 46 -14.99 2.43 4.29
C ILE A 46 -14.46 2.48 2.86
N ILE A 47 -13.16 2.20 2.66
CA ILE A 47 -12.54 2.19 1.34
C ILE A 47 -13.21 1.15 0.42
N LEU A 48 -13.50 -0.04 0.93
CA LEU A 48 -14.16 -1.09 0.13
C LEU A 48 -15.57 -0.69 -0.30
N LYS A 49 -16.34 -0.07 0.59
CA LYS A 49 -17.67 0.46 0.27
C LYS A 49 -17.59 1.54 -0.81
N GLU A 50 -16.67 2.49 -0.67
CA GLU A 50 -16.45 3.55 -1.67
C GLU A 50 -16.04 3.00 -3.04
N ILE A 51 -15.21 1.95 -3.06
CA ILE A 51 -14.84 1.26 -4.30
C ILE A 51 -16.08 0.62 -4.93
N GLU A 52 -16.88 -0.09 -4.15
CA GLU A 52 -18.11 -0.73 -4.63
C GLU A 52 -19.05 0.29 -5.27
N GLU A 53 -19.33 1.40 -4.57
CA GLU A 53 -20.20 2.48 -5.05
C GLU A 53 -19.66 3.18 -6.32
N LYS A 54 -18.34 3.33 -6.46
CA LYS A 54 -17.70 4.08 -7.57
C LYS A 54 -17.12 3.20 -8.68
N SER A 55 -17.35 1.89 -8.60
CA SER A 55 -16.81 0.89 -9.54
C SER A 55 -17.61 0.75 -10.83
N GLN A 56 -18.76 1.42 -10.97
CA GLN A 56 -19.58 1.31 -12.17
C GLN A 56 -18.78 1.68 -13.43
N GLY A 57 -18.74 0.75 -14.39
CA GLY A 57 -17.99 0.89 -15.64
C GLY A 57 -16.47 0.71 -15.52
N LYS A 58 -15.96 0.23 -14.38
CA LYS A 58 -14.53 -0.03 -14.14
C LYS A 58 -14.30 -1.48 -13.75
N GLU A 59 -13.19 -2.04 -14.20
CA GLU A 59 -12.74 -3.36 -13.76
C GLU A 59 -11.93 -3.21 -12.46
N VAL A 60 -12.37 -3.87 -11.38
CA VAL A 60 -11.75 -3.80 -10.05
C VAL A 60 -11.09 -5.12 -9.71
N TYR A 61 -9.79 -5.07 -9.37
CA TYR A 61 -9.01 -6.25 -8.98
C TYR A 61 -8.59 -6.18 -7.52
N TYR A 62 -8.90 -7.22 -6.74
CA TYR A 62 -8.51 -7.34 -5.33
C TYR A 62 -7.29 -8.25 -5.17
N LEU A 63 -6.11 -7.65 -5.00
CA LEU A 63 -4.84 -8.36 -4.90
C LEU A 63 -4.45 -8.55 -3.42
N LYS A 64 -4.23 -9.80 -2.99
CA LYS A 64 -3.98 -10.12 -1.58
C LYS A 64 -2.53 -10.46 -1.29
N ASN A 65 -1.84 -11.05 -2.25
CA ASN A 65 -0.47 -11.56 -2.10
C ASN A 65 0.40 -11.12 -3.29
N LYS A 66 1.65 -11.59 -3.33
CA LYS A 66 2.60 -11.19 -4.39
C LYS A 66 2.26 -11.87 -5.72
N GLU A 67 1.74 -13.09 -5.65
CA GLU A 67 1.37 -13.92 -6.77
C GLU A 67 0.21 -13.27 -7.56
N ASP A 68 -0.80 -12.76 -6.85
CA ASP A 68 -1.92 -11.99 -7.41
C ASP A 68 -1.41 -10.74 -8.14
N ILE A 69 -0.43 -10.05 -7.55
CA ILE A 69 0.18 -8.85 -8.15
C ILE A 69 0.87 -9.20 -9.46
N GLU A 70 1.71 -10.23 -9.46
CA GLU A 70 2.44 -10.67 -10.65
C GLU A 70 1.47 -11.12 -11.75
N PHE A 71 0.45 -11.90 -11.38
CA PHE A 71 -0.60 -12.33 -12.30
C PHE A 71 -1.32 -11.14 -12.93
N CYS A 72 -1.73 -10.16 -12.11
CA CYS A 72 -2.43 -8.96 -12.56
C CYS A 72 -1.56 -8.10 -13.49
N ILE A 73 -0.28 -7.88 -13.15
CA ILE A 73 0.66 -7.15 -14.00
C ILE A 73 0.81 -7.83 -15.36
N ASN A 74 0.99 -9.15 -15.37
CA ASN A 74 1.12 -9.91 -16.62
C ASN A 74 -0.17 -9.90 -17.44
N HIS A 75 -1.34 -9.98 -16.80
CA HIS A 75 -2.63 -9.85 -17.46
C HIS A 75 -2.79 -8.47 -18.11
N ILE A 76 -2.48 -7.38 -17.39
CA ILE A 76 -2.58 -6.01 -17.90
C ILE A 76 -1.59 -5.79 -19.06
N ARG A 77 -0.35 -6.30 -18.95
CA ARG A 77 0.66 -6.20 -20.03
C ARG A 77 0.17 -6.87 -21.31
N LYS A 78 -0.35 -8.10 -21.23
CA LYS A 78 -0.92 -8.82 -22.38
C LYS A 78 -2.09 -8.07 -23.03
N ARG A 79 -2.96 -7.45 -22.22
CA ARG A 79 -4.08 -6.64 -22.72
C ARG A 79 -3.66 -5.35 -23.41
N ARG A 80 -2.48 -4.80 -23.05
CA ARG A 80 -1.97 -3.53 -23.58
C ARG A 80 -1.09 -3.64 -24.82
N ASN A 81 -0.72 -4.85 -25.28
CA ASN A 81 0.12 -5.10 -26.47
C ASN A 81 1.18 -4.00 -26.74
N ILE A 82 2.20 -3.98 -25.89
CA ILE A 82 3.58 -3.65 -26.31
C ILE A 82 4.27 -4.99 -26.57
#